data_AF-A0A8S2SLI6-F1
#
_entry.id   AF-A0A8S2SLI6-F1
#
_cell.length_a   1.000
_cell.length_b   1.000
_cell.length_c   1.000
_cell.angle_alpha   90.00
_cell.angle_beta   90.00
_cell.angle_gamma   90.00
#
_symmetry.space_group_name_H-M   'P 1'
#
loop_
_entity.id
_entity.type
_entity.pdbx_description
1 polymer ?
#
loop_
_entity_poly.entity_id
_entity_poly.type
_entity_poly.pdbx_seq_one_letter_code
_entity_poly.pdbx_strand_id
1 'polypeptide(L)'
;MNTLSCLRSMIKLYSKHFNKPILKTILVELPSLINENDLLLAQYALKLTTSMCKISNNQTHIDKDQIQPILNKVLELILSPLLQGTALDAVIEFFC
;
A
#
# COMPACT_ATOMS: atom_id res chain seq x y z
N MET A 1 -9.66 -8.97 -3.64
CA MET A 1 -8.64 -8.71 -4.68
C MET A 1 -9.05 -7.66 -5.70
N ASN A 2 -10.19 -7.81 -6.39
CA ASN A 2 -10.60 -6.88 -7.46
C ASN A 2 -10.80 -5.43 -6.98
N THR A 3 -11.29 -5.22 -5.76
CA THR A 3 -11.46 -3.88 -5.17
C THR A 3 -10.14 -3.13 -5.06
N LEU A 4 -9.08 -3.74 -4.49
CA LEU A 4 -7.76 -3.11 -4.36
C LEU A 4 -7.12 -2.84 -5.72
N SER A 5 -7.28 -3.77 -6.67
CA SER A 5 -6.79 -3.59 -8.04
C SER A 5 -7.51 -2.43 -8.75
N CYS A 6 -8.83 -2.35 -8.62
CA CYS A 6 -9.65 -1.25 -9.16
C CYS A 6 -9.23 0.09 -8.54
N LEU A 7 -9.16 0.15 -7.21
CA LEU A 7 -8.76 1.35 -6.49
C LEU A 7 -7.36 1.82 -6.91
N ARG A 8 -6.40 0.88 -7.05
CA ARG A 8 -5.05 1.18 -7.54
C ARG A 8 -5.08 1.78 -8.94
N SER A 9 -5.88 1.21 -9.85
CA SER A 9 -6.06 1.75 -11.20
C SER A 9 -6.69 3.14 -11.19
N MET A 10 -7.72 3.36 -10.35
CA MET A 10 -8.35 4.66 -10.20
C MET A 10 -7.36 5.71 -9.68
N ILE A 11 -6.57 5.37 -8.67
CA ILE A 11 -5.56 6.26 -8.10
C ILE A 11 -4.47 6.59 -9.14
N LYS A 12 -4.01 5.61 -9.93
CA LYS A 12 -3.04 5.83 -10.99
C LYS A 12 -3.57 6.72 -12.11
N LEU A 13 -4.82 6.54 -12.53
CA LEU A 13 -5.40 7.24 -13.68
C LEU A 13 -5.98 8.62 -13.31
N TYR A 14 -6.56 8.75 -12.13
CA TYR A 14 -7.31 9.93 -11.69
C TYR A 14 -6.69 10.61 -10.47
N SER A 15 -5.38 10.46 -10.25
CA SER A 15 -4.67 11.01 -9.07
C SER A 15 -5.02 12.47 -8.76
N LYS A 16 -5.18 13.32 -9.78
CA LYS A 16 -5.54 14.74 -9.67
C LYS A 16 -6.93 15.01 -9.09
N HIS A 17 -7.83 14.03 -9.16
CA HIS A 17 -9.21 14.13 -8.68
C HIS A 17 -9.41 13.50 -7.29
N PHE A 18 -8.36 12.89 -6.71
CA PHE A 18 -8.43 12.31 -5.38
C PHE A 18 -8.16 13.38 -4.31
N ASN A 19 -9.15 13.60 -3.46
CA ASN A 19 -9.02 14.48 -2.30
C ASN A 19 -8.23 13.79 -1.18
N LYS A 20 -7.40 14.56 -0.45
CA LYS A 20 -6.67 14.11 0.75
C LYS A 20 -7.49 13.26 1.74
N PRO A 21 -8.73 13.63 2.14
CA PRO A 21 -9.52 12.81 3.06
C PRO A 21 -9.81 11.40 2.54
N ILE A 22 -10.07 11.23 1.24
CA ILE A 22 -10.34 9.92 0.64
C ILE A 22 -9.09 9.04 0.73
N LEU A 23 -7.93 9.61 0.41
CA LEU A 23 -6.65 8.91 0.52
C LEU A 23 -6.34 8.51 1.96
N LYS A 24 -6.64 9.38 2.92
CA LYS A 24 -6.47 9.11 4.36
C LYS A 24 -7.32 7.92 4.82
N THR A 25 -8.60 7.87 4.41
CA THR A 25 -9.46 6.72 4.74
C THR A 25 -8.90 5.42 4.20
N ILE A 26 -8.40 5.42 2.96
CA ILE A 26 -7.78 4.23 2.36
C ILE A 26 -6.54 3.80 3.17
N LEU A 27 -5.66 4.75 3.51
CA LEU A 27 -4.42 4.47 4.26
C LEU A 27 -4.68 3.90 5.66
N VAL A 28 -5.77 4.27 6.32
CA VAL A 28 -6.13 3.76 7.66
C VAL A 28 -6.50 2.28 7.62
N GLU A 29 -7.12 1.81 6.52
CA GLU A 29 -7.54 0.41 6.37
C GLU A 29 -6.39 -0.52 5.95
N LEU A 30 -5.39 0.00 5.21
CA LEU A 30 -4.30 -0.79 4.62
C LEU A 30 -3.47 -1.62 5.62
N PRO A 31 -3.08 -1.13 6.81
CA PRO A 31 -2.29 -1.91 7.76
C PRO A 31 -2.94 -3.25 8.14
N SER A 32 -4.26 -3.27 8.30
CA SER A 32 -4.98 -4.51 8.66
C SER A 32 -4.91 -5.58 7.57
N LEU A 33 -4.73 -5.16 6.32
CA LEU A 33 -4.65 -6.02 5.14
C LEU A 33 -3.24 -6.57 4.88
N ILE A 34 -2.22 -6.02 5.56
CA ILE A 34 -0.83 -6.45 5.45
C ILE A 34 -0.54 -7.40 6.61
N ASN A 35 -0.72 -8.69 6.37
CA ASN A 35 -0.42 -9.76 7.31
C ASN A 35 0.04 -11.02 6.58
N GLU A 36 0.64 -11.95 7.32
CA GLU A 36 1.19 -13.20 6.77
C GLU A 36 0.13 -14.28 6.48
N ASN A 37 -1.10 -14.13 6.99
CA ASN A 37 -2.16 -15.12 6.78
C ASN A 37 -2.67 -15.12 5.33
N ASP A 38 -2.64 -13.96 4.66
CA ASP A 38 -3.00 -13.82 3.25
C ASP A 38 -1.96 -12.95 2.51
N LEU A 39 -0.88 -13.60 2.06
CA LEU A 39 0.20 -12.97 1.31
C LEU A 39 -0.25 -12.37 -0.03
N LEU A 40 -1.29 -12.93 -0.65
CA LEU A 40 -1.84 -12.37 -1.87
C LEU A 40 -2.50 -11.02 -1.54
N LEU A 41 -3.29 -10.96 -0.47
CA LEU A 41 -3.94 -9.72 -0.06
C LEU A 41 -2.91 -8.66 0.34
N ALA A 42 -1.91 -9.06 1.13
CA ALA A 42 -0.80 -8.22 1.53
C ALA A 42 -0.06 -7.66 0.30
N GLN A 43 0.17 -8.48 -0.72
CA GLN A 43 0.78 -8.04 -1.98
C GLN A 43 -0.04 -6.94 -2.67
N TYR A 44 -1.37 -7.10 -2.81
CA TYR A 44 -2.21 -6.08 -3.45
C TYR A 44 -2.28 -4.80 -2.62
N ALA A 45 -2.32 -4.91 -1.28
CA ALA A 45 -2.28 -3.78 -0.36
C ALA A 45 -0.95 -3.01 -0.46
N LEU A 46 0.18 -3.72 -0.53
CA LEU A 46 1.52 -3.16 -0.74
C LEU A 46 1.60 -2.42 -2.08
N LYS A 47 1.22 -3.07 -3.20
CA LYS A 47 1.22 -2.46 -4.54
C LYS A 47 0.35 -1.20 -4.62
N LEU A 48 -0.77 -1.18 -3.91
CA LEU A 48 -1.61 -0.01 -3.80
C LEU A 48 -0.91 1.11 -3.02
N THR A 49 -0.35 0.79 -1.85
CA THR A 49 0.41 1.73 -1.02
C THR A 49 1.58 2.35 -1.79
N THR A 50 2.38 1.52 -2.46
CA THR A 50 3.49 1.97 -3.32
C THR A 50 3.00 2.93 -4.41
N SER A 51 1.86 2.64 -5.04
CA SER A 51 1.28 3.52 -6.06
C SER A 51 0.83 4.86 -5.48
N MET A 52 0.26 4.86 -4.27
CA MET A 52 -0.14 6.08 -3.56
C MET A 52 1.08 6.93 -3.17
N CYS A 53 2.15 6.30 -2.65
CA CYS A 53 3.40 6.97 -2.29
C CYS A 53 4.11 7.59 -3.51
N LYS A 54 4.12 6.89 -4.66
CA LYS A 54 4.69 7.41 -5.91
C LYS A 54 3.94 8.66 -6.42
N ILE A 55 2.63 8.74 -6.18
CA ILE A 55 1.80 9.89 -6.55
C ILE A 55 1.96 11.04 -5.56
N SER A 56 2.12 10.75 -4.26
CA SER A 56 2.29 11.79 -3.24
C SER A 56 3.53 12.66 -3.45
N ASN A 57 4.58 12.11 -4.05
CA ASN A 57 5.79 12.88 -4.37
C ASN A 57 5.54 14.00 -5.40
N ASN A 58 4.43 13.92 -6.15
CA ASN A 58 4.11 14.87 -7.21
C ASN A 58 2.97 15.83 -6.85
N GLN A 59 2.00 15.44 -6.00
CA GLN A 59 0.71 16.19 -5.91
C GLN A 59 -0.01 16.16 -4.55
N THR A 60 0.14 15.09 -3.75
CA THR A 60 -0.68 14.89 -2.54
C THR A 60 0.21 14.69 -1.33
N HIS A 61 0.27 15.69 -0.45
CA HIS A 61 0.99 15.60 0.82
C HIS A 61 0.34 14.50 1.69
N ILE A 62 0.89 13.28 1.66
CA ILE A 62 0.57 12.21 2.60
C ILE A 62 1.45 12.43 3.82
N ASP A 63 0.85 12.55 4.99
CA ASP A 63 1.61 12.77 6.23
C ASP A 63 2.34 11.49 6.64
N LYS A 64 3.57 11.64 7.12
CA LYS A 64 4.41 10.52 7.58
C LYS A 64 3.71 9.66 8.62
N ASP A 65 2.90 10.28 9.48
CA ASP A 65 2.12 9.62 10.54
C ASP A 65 1.11 8.60 9.99
N GLN A 66 0.63 8.79 8.76
CA GLN A 66 -0.32 7.88 8.12
C GLN A 66 0.38 6.67 7.48
N ILE A 67 1.66 6.80 7.12
CA ILE A 67 2.45 5.72 6.52
C ILE A 67 3.11 4.86 7.60
N GLN A 68 3.39 5.42 8.78
CA GLN A 68 4.06 4.71 9.88
C GLN A 68 3.41 3.35 10.24
N PRO A 69 2.08 3.24 10.38
CA PRO A 69 1.45 1.95 10.71
C PRO A 69 1.63 0.91 9.59
N ILE A 70 1.61 1.36 8.33
CA ILE A 70 1.83 0.50 7.17
C ILE A 70 3.28 -0.01 7.19
N LEU A 71 4.25 0.89 7.37
CA LEU A 71 5.67 0.54 7.46
C LEU A 71 5.92 -0.50 8.56
N ASN A 72 5.36 -0.32 9.75
CA ASN A 72 5.49 -1.29 10.84
C ASN A 72 5.01 -2.68 10.40
N LYS A 73 3.86 -2.77 9.70
CA LYS A 73 3.34 -4.04 9.17
C LYS A 73 4.20 -4.62 8.06
N VAL A 74 4.79 -3.80 7.19
CA VAL A 74 5.74 -4.28 6.18
C VAL A 74 6.99 -4.86 6.84
N LEU A 75 7.51 -4.23 7.89
CA LEU A 75 8.66 -4.73 8.65
C LEU A 75 8.34 -6.03 9.39
N GLU A 76 7.15 -6.16 9.98
CA GLU A 76 6.66 -7.44 10.53
C GLU A 76 6.61 -8.53 9.44
N LEU A 77 6.09 -8.20 8.26
CA LEU A 77 5.97 -9.14 7.14
C LEU A 77 7.33 -9.61 6.61
N ILE A 78 8.37 -8.75 6.63
CA ILE A 78 9.74 -9.12 6.24
C ILE A 78 10.31 -10.23 7.12
N LEU A 79 9.89 -10.29 8.39
CA LEU A 79 10.34 -11.32 9.33
C LEU A 79 9.60 -12.66 9.14
N SER A 80 8.52 -12.68 8.34
CA SER A 80 7.74 -13.89 8.10
C SER A 80 8.52 -14.89 7.23
N PRO A 81 8.64 -16.16 7.65
CA PRO A 81 9.29 -17.20 6.84
C PRO A 81 8.49 -17.56 5.58
N LEU A 82 7.23 -17.12 5.50
CA LEU A 82 6.35 -17.38 4.36
C LEU A 82 6.49 -16.34 3.25
N LEU A 83 7.20 -15.22 3.51
CA LEU A 83 7.35 -14.14 2.53
C LEU A 83 8.24 -14.60 1.37
N GLN A 84 7.61 -14.89 0.23
CA GLN A 84 8.31 -15.32 -0.99
C GLN A 84 7.56 -14.91 -2.25
N GLY A 85 8.26 -15.06 -3.38
CA GLY A 85 7.72 -14.81 -4.72
C GLY A 85 7.13 -13.40 -4.87
N THR A 86 5.93 -13.33 -5.43
CA THR A 86 5.37 -12.03 -5.83
C THR A 86 4.97 -11.11 -4.68
N ALA A 87 4.85 -11.63 -3.46
CA ALA A 87 4.66 -10.83 -2.24
C ALA A 87 5.97 -10.16 -1.82
N LEU A 88 7.09 -10.90 -1.89
CA LEU A 88 8.43 -10.34 -1.67
C LEU A 88 8.75 -9.25 -2.71
N ASP A 89 8.43 -9.48 -3.98
CA ASP A 89 8.60 -8.48 -5.04
C ASP A 89 7.85 -7.17 -4.71
N ALA A 90 6.65 -7.27 -4.12
CA ALA A 90 5.87 -6.09 -3.72
C ALA A 90 6.46 -5.37 -2.51
N VAL A 91 7.10 -6.10 -1.58
CA VAL A 91 7.85 -5.49 -0.46
C VAL A 91 9.08 -4.76 -1.00
N ILE A 92 9.82 -5.36 -1.94
CA ILE A 92 10.96 -4.70 -2.59
C ILE A 92 10.50 -3.44 -3.32
N GLU A 93 9.43 -3.51 -4.12
CA GLU A 93 8.86 -2.35 -4.82
C GLU A 93 8.34 -1.26 -3.86
N PHE A 94 8.01 -1.59 -2.61
CA PHE A 94 7.60 -0.62 -1.60
C PHE A 94 8.78 0.22 -1.09
N PHE A 95 9.97 -0.39 -0.95
CA PHE A 95 11.18 0.30 -0.47
C PHE A 95 12.00 0.96 -1.59
N CYS A 96 11.88 0.49 -2.84
CA CYS A 96 12.60 1.00 -4.02
C CYS A 96 11.76 1.97 -4.86
#